data_AF-A0A7J4J2I2-F1
#
_entry.id   AF-A0A7J4J2I2-F1
#
_cell.length_a   1.000
_cell.length_b   1.000
_cell.length_c   1.000
_cell.angle_alpha   90.00
_cell.angle_beta   90.00
_cell.angle_gamma   90.00
#
_symmetry.space_group_name_H-M   'P 1'
#
loop_
_entity.id
_entity.type
_entity.pdbx_description
1 polymer ?
#
loop_
_entity_poly.entity_id
_entity_poly.type
_entity_poly.pdbx_seq_one_letter_code
_entity_poly.pdbx_strand_id
1 'polypeptide(L)' 'MVNYEEKYSQAREVLQRWVDNQSHDRCWYYPDLFRELAAILEVSPTKEPLLPPLEEFKEGCRRYQQEEFELEK' A
#
# COMPACT_ATOMS: atom_id res chain seq x y z
N MET A 1 7.87 24.29 14.06
CA MET A 1 6.74 24.21 13.12
C MET A 1 6.86 22.91 12.37
N VAL A 2 5.79 22.13 12.27
CA VAL A 2 5.77 20.94 11.42
C VAL A 2 5.88 21.40 9.97
N ASN A 3 6.90 20.93 9.25
CA ASN A 3 7.14 21.30 7.86
C ASN A 3 6.28 20.42 6.93
N TYR A 4 5.03 20.81 6.72
CA TYR A 4 4.09 20.04 5.89
C TYR A 4 4.52 19.92 4.43
N GLU A 5 5.21 20.92 3.87
CA GLU A 5 5.73 20.86 2.49
C GLU A 5 6.82 19.81 2.32
N GLU A 6 7.70 19.68 3.32
CA GLU A 6 8.74 18.66 3.33
C GLU A 6 8.15 17.24 3.44
N LYS A 7 7.21 17.03 4.36
CA LYS A 7 6.51 15.73 4.50
C LYS A 7 5.73 15.36 3.23
N TYR A 8 5.07 16.33 2.62
CA TYR A 8 4.37 16.13 1.35
C TYR A 8 5.34 15.72 0.23
N SER A 9 6.49 16.39 0.15
CA SER A 9 7.51 16.10 -0.87
C SER A 9 8.09 14.69 -0.69
N GLN A 10 8.41 14.30 0.54
CA GLN A 10 8.89 12.96 0.88
C GLN A 10 7.85 11.87 0.56
N ALA A 11 6.59 12.06 0.98
CA ALA A 11 5.51 11.12 0.69
C ALA A 11 5.28 10.97 -0.82
N ARG A 12 5.35 12.08 -1.57
CA ARG A 12 5.24 12.07 -3.03
C ARG A 12 6.37 11.28 -3.69
N GLU A 13 7.61 11.43 -3.22
CA GLU A 13 8.75 10.68 -3.74
C GLU A 13 8.60 9.17 -3.50
N VAL A 14 8.17 8.76 -2.31
CA VAL A 14 7.86 7.36 -1.99
C VAL A 14 6.79 6.80 -2.93
N LEU A 15 5.69 7.54 -3.14
CA LEU A 15 4.64 7.16 -4.07
C LEU A 15 5.14 7.06 -5.52
N GLN A 16 5.95 8.02 -5.97
CA GLN A 16 6.48 8.02 -7.33
C GLN A 16 7.37 6.81 -7.58
N ARG A 17 8.30 6.49 -6.67
CA ARG A 17 9.12 5.27 -6.75
C ARG A 17 8.27 4.01 -6.88
N TRP A 18 7.15 3.95 -6.16
CA TRP A 18 6.23 2.83 -6.22
C TRP A 18 5.45 2.75 -7.54
N VAL A 19 4.96 3.88 -8.02
CA VAL A 19 4.22 3.97 -9.29
C VAL A 19 5.09 3.57 -10.47
N ASP A 20 6.39 3.87 -10.40
CA ASP A 20 7.38 3.57 -11.43
C ASP A 20 7.79 2.07 -11.47
N ASN A 21 7.49 1.29 -10.42
CA ASN A 21 7.68 -0.16 -10.44
C ASN A 21 6.69 -0.84 -11.41
N GLN A 22 7.15 -1.86 -12.15
CA GLN A 22 6.33 -2.65 -13.07
C GLN A 22 6.19 -4.11 -12.64
N SER A 23 5.11 -4.78 -13.07
CA SER A 23 4.86 -6.21 -12.85
C SER A 23 4.65 -6.58 -11.36
N HIS A 24 5.14 -7.75 -10.91
CA HIS A 24 5.02 -8.23 -9.53
C HIS A 24 5.51 -7.22 -8.48
N ASP A 25 6.40 -6.29 -8.86
CA ASP A 25 6.91 -5.21 -8.00
C ASP A 25 5.87 -4.12 -7.69
N ARG A 26 4.66 -4.22 -8.26
CA ARG A 26 3.51 -3.36 -7.98
C ARG A 26 2.40 -4.09 -7.20
N CYS A 27 2.56 -5.39 -6.93
CA CYS A 27 1.54 -6.20 -6.27
C CYS A 27 1.18 -5.59 -4.92
N TRP A 28 -0.08 -5.62 -4.49
CA TRP A 28 -0.56 -4.92 -3.27
C TRP A 28 0.09 -5.34 -1.95
N TYR A 29 0.97 -6.35 -1.95
CA TYR A 29 1.62 -6.88 -0.76
C TYR A 29 2.97 -6.19 -0.45
N TYR A 30 2.97 -4.86 -0.36
CA TYR A 30 4.14 -4.13 0.15
C TYR A 30 3.76 -3.39 1.42
N PRO A 31 3.73 -4.09 2.57
CA PRO A 31 3.50 -3.45 3.86
C PRO A 31 4.55 -2.35 4.14
N ASP A 32 5.71 -2.43 3.51
CA ASP A 32 6.80 -1.47 3.69
C ASP A 32 6.47 -0.10 3.09
N LEU A 33 5.79 -0.04 1.93
CA LEU A 33 5.31 1.22 1.36
C LEU A 33 4.39 1.93 2.36
N PHE A 34 3.42 1.19 2.91
CA PHE A 34 2.45 1.75 3.85
C PHE A 34 3.13 2.20 5.15
N ARG A 35 4.09 1.42 5.66
CA ARG A 35 4.88 1.79 6.85
C ARG A 35 5.71 3.05 6.64
N GLU A 36 6.36 3.18 5.48
CA GLU A 36 7.18 4.35 5.14
C GLU A 36 6.32 5.63 5.05
N LEU A 37 5.16 5.54 4.40
CA LEU A 37 4.20 6.65 4.33
C LEU A 37 3.62 7.00 5.72
N ALA A 38 3.25 6.00 6.52
CA ALA A 38 2.77 6.21 7.88
C ALA A 38 3.82 6.91 8.77
N ALA A 39 5.09 6.56 8.61
CA ALA A 39 6.19 7.21 9.33
C ALA A 39 6.36 8.69 8.93
N ILE A 40 6.41 8.99 7.62
CA ILE A 40 6.53 10.37 7.10
C ILE A 40 5.37 11.26 7.57
N LEU A 41 4.16 10.69 7.52
CA LEU A 41 2.93 11.39 7.90
C LEU A 41 2.65 11.33 9.40
N GLU A 42 3.52 10.70 10.19
CA GLU A 42 3.40 10.50 11.64
C GLU A 42 2.04 9.87 12.05
N VAL A 43 1.52 8.98 11.21
CA VAL A 43 0.29 8.24 11.46
C VAL A 43 0.62 7.01 12.30
N SER A 44 0.08 6.98 13.52
CA SER A 44 0.19 5.83 14.41
C SER A 44 -1.12 5.02 14.42
N PRO A 45 -1.05 3.67 14.40
CA PRO A 45 -2.24 2.85 14.53
C PRO A 45 -2.88 3.05 15.91
N THR A 46 -4.19 3.25 15.93
CA THR A 46 -4.99 3.36 17.16
C THR A 46 -5.60 2.02 17.60
N LYS A 47 -5.42 0.98 16.79
CA LYS A 47 -5.92 -0.38 17.01
C LYS A 47 -4.78 -1.36 16.84
N GLU A 48 -4.86 -2.48 17.55
CA GLU A 48 -3.92 -3.57 17.34
C GLU A 48 -4.09 -4.16 15.94
N PRO A 49 -2.99 -4.51 15.26
CA PRO A 49 -3.04 -5.18 13.98
C PRO A 49 -3.66 -6.58 14.15
N LEU A 50 -4.80 -6.80 13.51
CA LEU A 50 -5.41 -8.12 13.38
C LEU A 50 -5.15 -8.61 11.96
N LEU A 51 -4.41 -9.71 11.82
CA LEU A 51 -4.26 -10.35 10.51
C LEU A 51 -5.60 -11.00 10.13
N PRO A 52 -6.11 -10.78 8.90
CA PRO A 52 -7.28 -11.49 8.45
C PRO A 52 -6.97 -13.00 8.39
N PRO A 53 -7.97 -13.87 8.55
CA PRO A 53 -7.82 -15.29 8.25
C PRO A 53 -7.25 -15.50 6.84
N LEU A 54 -6.46 -16.57 6.67
CA LEU A 54 -5.82 -16.88 5.39
C LEU A 54 -6.82 -16.97 4.22
N GLU A 55 -8.02 -17.48 4.48
CA GLU A 55 -9.06 -17.61 3.46
C GLU A 55 -9.60 -16.25 3.01
N GLU A 56 -9.78 -15.29 3.92
CA GLU A 56 -10.16 -13.92 3.55
C GLU A 56 -9.05 -13.24 2.74
N PHE A 57 -7.80 -13.45 3.11
CA PHE A 57 -6.65 -12.92 2.37
C PHE A 57 -6.61 -13.46 0.93
N LYS A 58 -6.76 -14.78 0.74
CA LYS A 58 -6.79 -15.41 -0.59
C LYS A 58 -7.96 -14.91 -1.44
N GLU A 59 -9.14 -14.76 -0.84
CA GLU A 59 -10.33 -14.28 -1.55
C GLU A 59 -10.15 -12.83 -2.01
N GLY A 60 -9.55 -11.99 -1.18
CA GLY A 60 -9.16 -10.63 -1.56
C GLY A 60 -8.22 -10.61 -2.77
N CYS A 61 -7.18 -11.44 -2.77
CA CYS A 61 -6.27 -11.58 -3.91
C CYS A 61 -6.99 -12.06 -5.18
N ARG A 62 -7.88 -13.05 -5.07
CA ARG A 62 -8.67 -13.58 -6.21
C ARG A 62 -9.53 -12.49 -6.84
N ARG A 63 -10.28 -11.75 -6.03
CA ARG A 63 -11.15 -10.66 -6.49
C ARG A 63 -10.37 -9.56 -7.19
N TYR A 64 -9.27 -9.10 -6.59
CA TYR A 64 -8.41 -8.08 -7.18
C TYR A 64 -7.89 -8.50 -8.56
N GLN A 65 -7.43 -9.76 -8.70
CA GLN A 65 -6.96 -10.26 -9.99
C GLN A 65 -8.08 -10.27 -11.05
N GLN A 66 -9.30 -10.62 -10.69
CA GLN A 66 -10.44 -10.58 -11.62
C GLN A 66 -10.80 -9.15 -12.05
N GLU A 67 -10.83 -8.23 -11.09
CA GLU A 67 -11.20 -6.82 -11.31
C GLU A 67 -10.17 -6.08 -12.18
N GLU A 68 -8.87 -6.27 -11.94
CA GLU A 68 -7.81 -5.53 -12.64
C GLU A 68 -7.40 -6.13 -13.98
N PHE A 69 -7.47 -7.45 -14.14
CA PHE A 69 -6.96 -8.14 -15.33
C PHE A 69 -8.08 -8.68 -16.24
N GLU A 70 -9.34 -8.36 -15.96
CA GLU A 70 -10.51 -8.80 -16.73
C GLU A 70 -10.50 -10.32 -17.04
N LEU A 71 -10.00 -11.15 -16.11
CA LEU A 71 -9.78 -12.58 -16.33
C LEU A 71 -11.06 -13.43 -16.56
N GLU A 72 -12.22 -12.79 -16.72
CA GLU A 72 -13.51 -13.40 -17.04
C GLU A 72 -14.23 -12.78 -18.26
N LYS A 73 -13.52 -12.13 -19.20
CA LYS A 73 -14.07 -11.76 -20.52
C LYS A 73 -13.52 -12.61 -21.65
#